data_AF-A0A445DVH7-F1
#
_entry.id   AF-A0A445DVH7-F1
#
_cell.length_a   1.000
_cell.length_b   1.000
_cell.length_c   1.000
_cell.angle_alpha   90.00
_cell.angle_beta   90.00
_cell.angle_gamma   90.00
#
_symmetry.space_group_name_H-M   'P 1'
#
loop_
_entity.id
_entity.type
_entity.pdbx_description
1 polymer ?
#
loop_
_entity_poly.entity_id
_entity_poly.type
_entity_poly.pdbx_seq_one_letter_code
_entity_poly.pdbx_strand_id
1 'polypeptide(L)'
;MDVKFVLKTRRWHIFYFSYEHNHDLLDTQFSAMLPAHRKISKADIMRMMNMLKSRIDTSQIFGLLASQAGGYEFFGYGPRDMYNDITRQRRQVPGDVTRVLKKLEDMRLKDPQLYFKVCHDSRGLLRNLFWFDGISQLDYQIFFWMLLLLMPCTKKISIVVH
;
A
#
# COMPACT_ATOMS: atom_id res chain seq x y z
N MET A 1 7.78 32.96 2.79
CA MET A 1 9.13 32.48 2.43
C MET A 1 9.20 32.55 0.93
N ASP A 2 10.19 33.26 0.42
CA ASP A 2 10.32 33.46 -1.02
C ASP A 2 11.62 32.83 -1.51
N VAL A 3 11.48 32.03 -2.58
CA VAL A 3 12.56 31.24 -3.16
C VAL A 3 12.73 31.64 -4.63
N LYS A 4 13.97 31.88 -5.05
CA LYS A 4 14.34 32.21 -6.43
C LYS A 4 15.32 31.18 -6.94
N PHE A 5 15.10 30.74 -8.18
CA PHE A 5 16.06 29.90 -8.87
C PHE A 5 17.18 30.77 -9.45
N VAL A 6 18.43 30.46 -9.11
CA VAL A 6 19.61 31.20 -9.56
C VAL A 6 20.29 30.42 -10.68
N LEU A 7 20.20 30.93 -11.91
CA LEU A 7 20.72 30.26 -13.11
C LEU A 7 22.25 30.02 -13.04
N LYS A 8 23.00 30.98 -12.49
CA LYS A 8 24.47 30.90 -12.38
C LYS A 8 24.94 29.75 -11.50
N THR A 9 24.23 29.48 -10.40
CA THR A 9 24.58 28.41 -9.44
C THR A 9 23.75 27.15 -9.66
N ARG A 10 22.75 27.20 -10.54
CA ARG A 10 21.74 26.15 -10.81
C ARG A 10 21.08 25.63 -9.52
N ARG A 11 20.88 26.52 -8.54
CA ARG A 11 20.33 26.20 -7.22
C ARG A 11 19.16 27.10 -6.88
N TRP A 12 18.27 26.60 -6.03
CA TRP A 12 17.23 27.39 -5.39
C TRP A 12 17.82 28.14 -4.19
N HIS A 13 17.63 29.45 -4.14
CA HIS A 13 18.06 30.29 -3.03
C HIS A 13 16.83 30.88 -2.33
N ILE A 14 16.84 30.85 -1.00
CA ILE A 14 15.87 31.55 -0.17
C ILE A 14 16.33 33.01 -0.11
N PHE A 15 15.51 33.93 -0.62
CA PHE A 15 15.87 35.36 -0.64
C PHE A 15 15.09 36.17 0.39
N TYR A 16 14.00 35.62 0.91
CA TYR A 16 13.24 36.19 2.01
C TYR A 16 12.66 35.09 2.89
N PHE A 17 12.84 35.23 4.21
CA PHE A 17 12.29 34.35 5.22
C PHE A 17 11.82 35.21 6.39
N SER A 18 10.52 35.18 6.67
CA SER A 18 9.98 35.74 7.91
C SER A 18 9.87 34.62 8.94
N TYR A 19 10.41 34.88 10.12
CA TYR A 19 10.30 34.00 11.29
C TYR A 19 9.13 34.42 12.21
N GLU A 20 8.41 35.48 11.88
CA GLU A 20 7.26 35.91 12.68
C GLU A 20 6.07 34.98 12.44
N HIS A 21 5.54 34.44 13.54
CA HIS A 21 4.35 33.61 13.56
C HIS A 21 3.20 34.40 14.22
N ASN A 22 1.98 34.21 13.72
CA ASN A 22 0.77 34.81 14.31
C ASN A 22 0.17 33.95 15.43
N HIS A 23 0.88 32.92 15.86
CA HIS A 23 0.52 32.00 16.93
C HIS A 23 1.80 31.42 17.55
N ASP A 24 1.68 30.86 18.75
CA ASP A 24 2.78 30.14 19.38
C ASP A 24 3.17 28.91 18.55
N LEU A 25 4.46 28.64 18.47
CA LEU A 25 4.95 27.41 17.84
C LEU A 25 4.50 26.20 18.66
N LEU A 26 4.17 25.12 17.96
CA LEU A 26 3.84 23.87 18.61
C LEU A 26 5.05 23.41 19.44
N ASP A 27 4.81 23.12 20.72
CA ASP A 27 5.84 22.56 21.58
C ASP A 27 6.44 21.30 20.95
N THR A 28 7.76 21.20 21.01
CA THR A 28 8.54 20.06 20.54
C THR A 28 8.03 18.72 21.06
N GLN A 29 7.44 18.68 22.26
CA GLN A 29 6.83 17.46 22.80
C GLN A 29 5.65 16.93 21.94
N PHE A 30 4.95 17.82 21.23
CA PHE A 30 3.85 17.45 20.33
C PHE A 30 4.29 17.33 18.87
N SER A 31 5.57 17.56 18.56
CA SER A 31 6.07 17.48 17.18
C SER A 31 5.82 16.11 16.54
N ALA A 32 5.87 15.03 17.31
CA ALA A 32 5.55 13.67 16.86
C ALA A 32 4.07 13.52 16.44
N MET A 33 3.17 14.39 16.90
CA MET A 33 1.78 14.39 16.47
C MET A 33 1.61 14.98 15.05
N LEU A 34 2.60 15.70 14.51
CA LEU A 34 2.54 16.23 13.16
C LEU A 34 2.72 15.09 12.13
N PRO A 35 1.81 14.93 11.15
CA PRO A 35 1.91 13.86 10.15
C PRO A 35 3.25 13.81 9.40
N ALA A 36 3.89 14.96 9.18
CA ALA A 36 5.20 15.04 8.53
C ALA A 36 6.36 14.47 9.37
N HIS A 37 6.18 14.41 10.69
CA HIS A 37 7.17 13.94 11.66
C HIS A 37 6.91 12.48 12.08
N ARG A 38 5.71 11.94 11.84
CA ARG A 38 5.38 10.53 12.10
C ARG A 38 6.16 9.62 11.16
N LYS A 39 7.12 8.88 11.70
CA LYS A 39 7.89 7.87 10.97
C LYS A 39 8.05 6.63 11.83
N ILE A 40 7.77 5.47 11.25
CA ILE A 40 8.04 4.19 11.90
C ILE A 40 9.49 3.82 11.61
N SER A 41 10.25 3.52 12.67
CA SER A 41 11.64 3.11 12.52
C SER A 41 11.74 1.76 11.81
N LYS A 42 12.83 1.50 11.09
CA LYS A 42 13.04 0.18 10.47
C LYS A 42 13.06 -0.96 11.51
N ALA A 43 13.56 -0.68 12.71
CA ALA A 43 13.59 -1.64 13.81
C ALA A 43 12.17 -1.99 14.27
N ASP A 44 11.29 -1.00 14.42
CA ASP A 44 9.90 -1.23 14.82
C ASP A 44 9.11 -1.94 13.73
N ILE A 45 9.35 -1.60 12.46
CA ILE A 45 8.78 -2.34 11.31
C ILE A 45 9.16 -3.82 11.41
N MET A 46 10.43 -4.13 11.66
CA MET A 46 10.92 -5.51 11.77
C MET A 46 10.28 -6.24 12.95
N ARG A 47 10.21 -5.60 14.13
CA ARG A 47 9.57 -6.16 15.33
C ARG A 47 8.09 -6.46 15.08
N MET A 48 7.36 -5.48 14.55
CA MET A 48 5.95 -5.62 14.16
C MET A 48 5.75 -6.78 13.19
N MET A 49 6.55 -6.87 12.12
CA MET A 49 6.43 -7.93 11.13
C MET A 49 6.71 -9.32 11.72
N ASN A 50 7.65 -9.44 12.66
CA ASN A 50 7.90 -10.69 13.36
C ASN A 50 6.72 -11.10 14.26
N MET A 51 6.13 -10.14 14.99
CA MET A 51 4.94 -10.41 15.80
C MET A 51 3.72 -10.80 14.96
N LEU A 52 3.53 -10.18 13.80
CA LEU A 52 2.48 -10.55 12.85
C LEU A 52 2.66 -11.97 12.31
N LYS A 53 3.91 -12.41 12.06
CA LYS A 53 4.20 -13.81 11.67
C LYS A 53 3.81 -14.79 12.77
N SER A 54 3.94 -14.38 14.03
CA SER A 54 3.46 -15.13 15.20
C SER A 54 1.96 -15.00 15.46
N ARG A 55 1.20 -14.41 14.53
CA ARG A 55 -0.26 -14.21 14.58
C ARG A 55 -0.76 -13.36 15.75
N ILE A 56 0.09 -12.47 16.28
CA ILE A 56 -0.34 -11.47 17.27
C ILE A 56 -1.16 -10.41 16.54
N ASP A 57 -2.28 -10.00 17.14
CA ASP A 57 -3.14 -9.00 16.52
C ASP A 57 -2.44 -7.63 16.41
N THR A 58 -2.78 -6.88 15.37
CA THR A 58 -2.20 -5.57 15.11
C THR A 58 -2.47 -4.60 16.27
N SER A 59 -3.64 -4.63 16.90
CA SER A 59 -3.93 -3.77 18.05
C SER A 59 -3.08 -4.12 19.28
N GLN A 60 -2.83 -5.40 19.51
CA GLN A 60 -1.98 -5.89 20.61
C GLN A 60 -0.52 -5.52 20.39
N ILE A 61 -0.03 -5.61 19.15
CA ILE A 61 1.31 -5.17 18.78
C ILE A 61 1.48 -3.67 19.05
N PHE A 62 0.48 -2.87 18.69
CA PHE A 62 0.50 -1.43 18.93
C PHE A 62 0.61 -1.12 20.42
N GLY A 63 -0.26 -1.73 21.23
CA GLY A 63 -0.25 -1.56 22.69
C GLY A 63 1.06 -2.01 23.33
N LEU A 64 1.64 -3.12 22.88
CA LEU A 64 2.92 -3.62 23.37
C LEU A 64 4.06 -2.64 23.07
N LEU A 65 4.16 -2.17 21.82
CA LEU A 65 5.22 -1.25 21.42
C LEU A 65 5.08 0.12 22.11
N ALA A 66 3.85 0.61 22.29
CA ALA A 66 3.58 1.83 23.04
C ALA A 66 3.96 1.67 24.53
N SER A 67 3.62 0.53 25.15
CA SER A 67 4.02 0.22 26.53
C SER A 67 5.54 0.17 26.68
N GLN A 68 6.26 -0.41 25.71
CA GLN A 68 7.73 -0.42 25.70
C GLN A 68 8.35 0.98 25.56
N ALA A 69 7.66 1.90 24.87
CA ALA A 69 8.07 3.29 24.74
C ALA A 69 7.74 4.15 25.98
N GLY A 70 7.08 3.57 26.99
CA GLY A 70 6.69 4.26 28.22
C GLY A 70 5.30 4.90 28.18
N GLY A 71 4.51 4.66 27.12
CA GLY A 71 3.18 5.23 26.97
C GLY A 71 2.84 5.54 25.51
N TYR A 72 1.57 5.81 25.24
CA TYR A 72 1.12 6.20 23.89
C TYR A 72 1.63 7.59 23.50
N GLU A 73 1.79 8.48 24.47
CA GLU A 73 2.31 9.84 24.29
C GLU A 73 3.79 9.88 23.85
N PHE A 74 4.57 8.86 24.20
CA PHE A 74 5.98 8.72 23.80
C PHE A 74 6.14 7.88 22.53
N PHE A 75 5.04 7.39 21.97
CA PHE A 75 5.04 6.54 20.79
C PHE A 75 4.90 7.40 19.52
N GLY A 76 6.00 7.53 18.77
CA GLY A 76 6.15 8.50 17.67
C GLY A 76 5.30 8.28 16.42
N TYR A 77 4.32 7.37 16.46
CA TYR A 77 3.39 7.09 15.37
C TYR A 77 2.08 6.50 15.90
N GLY A 78 0.98 6.73 15.18
CA GLY A 78 -0.34 6.26 15.57
C GLY A 78 -0.67 4.87 15.02
N PRO A 79 -1.83 4.29 15.43
CA PRO A 79 -2.30 3.01 14.92
C PRO A 79 -2.45 3.01 13.39
N ARG A 80 -2.97 4.11 12.83
CA ARG A 80 -3.17 4.26 11.38
C ARG A 80 -1.86 4.19 10.60
N ASP A 81 -0.79 4.78 11.12
CA ASP A 81 0.53 4.75 10.51
C ASP A 81 1.04 3.30 10.47
N MET A 82 0.79 2.54 11.54
CA MET A 82 1.12 1.12 11.62
C MET A 82 0.36 0.28 10.58
N TYR A 83 -0.96 0.47 10.44
CA TYR A 83 -1.75 -0.22 9.40
C TYR A 83 -1.29 0.13 7.97
N ASN A 84 -0.95 1.40 7.72
CA ASN A 84 -0.42 1.85 6.44
C ASN A 84 0.91 1.16 6.13
N ASP A 85 1.81 1.08 7.12
CA ASP A 85 3.10 0.41 6.98
C ASP A 85 2.95 -1.10 6.78
N ILE A 86 2.03 -1.75 7.48
CA ILE A 86 1.73 -3.18 7.26
C ILE A 86 1.30 -3.43 5.81
N THR A 87 0.38 -2.60 5.32
CA THR A 87 -0.08 -2.66 3.92
C THR A 87 1.08 -2.45 2.96
N ARG A 88 1.95 -1.47 3.22
CA ARG A 88 3.16 -1.22 2.42
C ARG A 88 4.10 -2.43 2.41
N GLN A 89 4.35 -3.06 3.55
CA GLN A 89 5.23 -4.24 3.63
C GLN A 89 4.64 -5.44 2.88
N ARG A 90 3.32 -5.66 2.96
CA ARG A 90 2.64 -6.73 2.21
C ARG A 90 2.76 -6.55 0.69
N ARG A 91 2.68 -5.31 0.20
CA ARG A 91 2.87 -5.00 -1.23
C ARG A 91 4.30 -5.22 -1.72
N GLN A 92 5.29 -5.20 -0.83
CA GLN A 92 6.71 -5.35 -1.19
C GLN A 92 7.18 -6.80 -1.27
N VAL A 93 6.31 -7.80 -1.05
CA VAL A 93 6.68 -9.22 -1.12
C VAL A 93 6.80 -9.66 -2.59
N PRO A 94 8.01 -9.82 -3.14
CA PRO A 94 8.21 -10.14 -4.57
C PRO A 94 7.93 -11.63 -4.87
N GLY A 95 7.87 -12.46 -3.82
CA GLY A 95 7.80 -13.91 -3.93
C GLY A 95 6.43 -14.45 -4.36
N ASP A 96 5.34 -13.75 -4.09
CA ASP A 96 4.00 -14.29 -4.41
C ASP A 96 3.67 -14.11 -5.90
N VAL A 97 4.14 -13.01 -6.51
CA VAL A 97 3.94 -12.73 -7.94
C VAL A 97 4.49 -13.87 -8.80
N THR A 98 5.75 -14.24 -8.59
CA THR A 98 6.40 -15.28 -9.41
C THR A 98 5.68 -16.63 -9.29
N ARG A 99 5.19 -16.97 -8.08
CA ARG A 99 4.43 -18.20 -7.85
C ARG A 99 3.04 -18.15 -8.49
N VAL A 100 2.36 -17.00 -8.43
CA VAL A 100 1.06 -16.77 -9.08
C VAL A 100 1.20 -16.83 -10.60
N LEU A 101 2.23 -16.20 -11.17
CA LEU A 101 2.49 -16.25 -12.61
C LEU A 101 2.82 -17.67 -13.08
N LYS A 102 3.65 -18.40 -12.34
CA LYS A 102 3.94 -19.80 -12.66
C LYS A 102 2.66 -20.66 -12.62
N LYS A 103 1.80 -20.45 -11.61
CA LYS A 103 0.52 -21.15 -11.53
C LYS A 103 -0.40 -20.80 -12.70
N LEU A 104 -0.45 -19.56 -13.14
CA LEU A 104 -1.24 -19.14 -14.31
C LEU A 104 -0.71 -19.77 -15.60
N GLU A 105 0.61 -19.87 -15.75
CA GLU A 105 1.22 -20.62 -16.86
C GLU A 105 0.86 -22.11 -16.80
N ASP A 106 0.95 -22.74 -15.63
CA ASP A 106 0.56 -24.15 -15.44
C ASP A 106 -0.93 -24.37 -15.71
N MET A 107 -1.78 -23.38 -15.41
CA MET A 107 -3.22 -23.42 -15.73
C MET A 107 -3.47 -23.24 -17.22
N ARG A 108 -2.70 -22.40 -17.91
CA ARG A 108 -2.80 -22.21 -19.37
C ARG A 108 -2.48 -23.47 -20.17
N LEU A 109 -1.60 -24.33 -19.63
CA LEU A 109 -1.33 -25.64 -20.21
C LEU A 109 -2.56 -26.58 -20.18
N LYS A 110 -3.45 -26.39 -19.20
CA LYS A 110 -4.66 -27.21 -19.02
C LYS A 110 -5.89 -26.59 -19.68
N ASP A 111 -5.95 -25.27 -19.71
CA ASP A 111 -7.00 -24.48 -20.36
C ASP A 111 -6.36 -23.51 -21.37
N PRO A 112 -6.29 -23.89 -22.66
CA PRO A 112 -5.73 -23.04 -23.71
C PRO A 112 -6.48 -21.71 -23.92
N GLN A 113 -7.72 -21.60 -23.42
CA GLN A 113 -8.51 -20.37 -23.50
C GLN A 113 -8.27 -19.44 -22.31
N LEU A 114 -7.53 -19.88 -21.29
CA LEU A 114 -7.09 -19.04 -20.19
C LEU A 114 -6.22 -17.90 -20.73
N TYR A 115 -6.68 -16.67 -20.51
CA TYR A 115 -5.95 -15.45 -20.83
C TYR A 115 -5.57 -14.73 -19.54
N PHE A 116 -4.34 -14.22 -19.48
CA PHE A 116 -3.94 -13.29 -18.43
C PHE A 116 -2.98 -12.22 -18.95
N LYS A 117 -3.02 -11.05 -18.33
CA LYS A 117 -2.14 -9.91 -18.61
C LYS A 117 -1.61 -9.32 -17.32
N VAL A 118 -0.30 -9.04 -17.34
CA VAL A 118 0.48 -8.60 -16.19
C VAL A 118 1.04 -7.22 -16.49
N CYS A 119 0.84 -6.26 -15.59
CA CYS A 119 1.48 -4.95 -15.66
C CYS A 119 2.42 -4.78 -14.48
N HIS A 120 3.69 -4.46 -14.76
CA HIS A 120 4.70 -4.16 -13.75
C HIS A 120 4.87 -2.64 -13.58
N ASP A 121 5.36 -2.20 -12.42
CA ASP A 121 5.80 -0.83 -12.19
C ASP A 121 7.25 -0.59 -12.68
N SER A 122 7.74 0.64 -12.55
CA SER A 122 9.11 1.02 -12.94
C SER A 122 10.22 0.34 -12.12
N ARG A 123 9.87 -0.37 -11.05
CA ARG A 123 10.77 -1.10 -10.17
C ARG A 123 10.68 -2.62 -10.38
N GLY A 124 9.89 -3.08 -11.36
CA GLY A 124 9.70 -4.49 -11.67
C GLY A 124 8.72 -5.22 -10.76
N LEU A 125 7.94 -4.50 -9.95
CA LEU A 125 6.92 -5.10 -9.06
C LEU A 125 5.58 -5.23 -9.79
N LEU A 126 4.82 -6.29 -9.50
CA LEU A 126 3.47 -6.46 -10.03
C LEU A 126 2.57 -5.32 -9.57
N ARG A 127 1.98 -4.60 -10.53
CA ARG A 127 1.01 -3.55 -10.26
C ARG A 127 -0.41 -4.04 -10.47
N ASN A 128 -0.68 -4.65 -11.62
CA ASN A 128 -2.00 -5.15 -11.97
C ASN A 128 -1.89 -6.55 -12.60
N LEU A 129 -2.83 -7.43 -12.26
CA LEU A 129 -3.03 -8.74 -12.87
C LEU A 129 -4.47 -8.84 -13.34
N PHE A 130 -4.67 -9.09 -14.63
CA PHE A 130 -5.97 -9.37 -15.22
C PHE A 130 -5.97 -10.80 -15.75
N TRP A 131 -7.01 -11.59 -15.48
CA TRP A 131 -7.11 -12.97 -15.98
C TRP A 131 -8.57 -13.42 -16.11
N PHE A 132 -8.83 -14.34 -17.04
CA PHE A 132 -10.09 -15.08 -17.18
C PHE A 132 -9.82 -16.46 -17.79
N ASP A 133 -10.60 -17.46 -17.40
CA ASP A 133 -10.55 -18.82 -17.96
C ASP A 133 -11.52 -18.98 -19.14
N GLY A 134 -11.39 -20.08 -19.88
CA GLY A 134 -12.24 -20.38 -21.05
C GLY A 134 -13.72 -20.49 -20.69
N ILE A 135 -14.01 -21.01 -19.49
CA ILE A 135 -15.38 -21.08 -18.96
C ILE A 135 -15.94 -19.67 -18.74
N SER A 136 -15.16 -18.76 -18.15
CA SER A 136 -15.57 -17.35 -18.00
C SER A 136 -15.79 -16.68 -19.34
N GLN A 137 -14.99 -17.01 -20.36
CA GLN A 137 -15.18 -16.48 -21.72
C GLN A 137 -16.50 -16.96 -22.34
N LEU A 138 -16.80 -18.26 -22.21
CA LEU A 138 -18.06 -18.85 -22.67
C LEU A 138 -19.25 -18.30 -21.88
N ASP A 139 -19.13 -18.20 -20.56
CA ASP A 139 -20.11 -17.59 -19.68
C ASP A 139 -20.38 -16.16 -20.16
N TYR A 140 -19.36 -15.33 -20.41
CA TYR A 140 -19.56 -13.97 -20.93
C TYR A 140 -20.27 -13.94 -22.29
N GLN A 141 -19.97 -14.87 -23.20
CA GLN A 141 -20.68 -14.98 -24.48
C GLN A 141 -22.14 -15.38 -24.29
N ILE A 142 -22.43 -16.32 -23.38
CA ILE A 142 -23.78 -16.76 -23.04
C ILE A 142 -24.55 -15.64 -22.32
N PHE A 143 -23.92 -14.95 -21.36
CA PHE A 143 -24.51 -13.82 -20.65
C PHE A 143 -24.80 -12.63 -21.56
N PHE A 144 -24.04 -12.43 -22.65
CA PHE A 144 -24.36 -11.42 -23.67
C PHE A 144 -25.65 -11.74 -24.43
N TRP A 145 -25.95 -13.03 -24.65
CA TRP A 145 -27.22 -13.48 -25.27
C TRP A 145 -28.37 -13.51 -24.25
N MET A 146 -28.07 -13.80 -22.98
CA MET A 146 -29.06 -13.90 -21.90
C MET A 146 -29.46 -12.53 -21.30
N LEU A 147 -28.75 -11.44 -21.64
CA LEU A 147 -29.06 -10.07 -21.19
C LEU A 147 -30.36 -9.48 -21.81
N LEU A 148 -30.99 -10.16 -22.77
CA LEU A 148 -32.27 -9.76 -23.36
C LEU A 148 -33.52 -10.22 -22.58
N LEU A 149 -33.39 -11.16 -21.62
CA LEU A 149 -34.55 -11.71 -20.91
C LEU A 149 -34.27 -11.95 -19.42
N LEU A 150 -34.45 -10.91 -18.59
CA LEU A 150 -34.59 -10.95 -17.11
C LEU A 150 -33.31 -10.61 -16.30
N MET A 151 -33.41 -9.52 -15.53
CA MET A 151 -32.51 -9.18 -14.41
C MET A 151 -32.75 -10.12 -13.19
N PRO A 152 -32.04 -10.06 -12.03
CA PRO A 152 -30.75 -9.44 -11.65
C PRO A 152 -29.76 -10.41 -10.90
N CYS A 153 -28.47 -10.05 -10.86
CA CYS A 153 -27.45 -10.49 -9.87
C CYS A 153 -27.07 -12.00 -9.86
N THR A 154 -25.85 -12.42 -10.20
CA THR A 154 -24.66 -12.33 -9.35
C THR A 154 -23.48 -13.00 -10.08
N LYS A 155 -22.37 -12.27 -10.28
CA LYS A 155 -20.98 -12.76 -10.24
C LYS A 155 -20.07 -11.56 -10.48
N LYS A 156 -19.56 -10.98 -9.38
CA LYS A 156 -18.49 -9.98 -9.41
C LYS A 156 -17.21 -10.69 -9.86
N ILE A 157 -16.69 -10.36 -11.03
CA ILE A 157 -15.26 -10.53 -11.31
C ILE A 157 -14.62 -9.19 -11.03
N SER A 158 -14.06 -9.06 -9.84
CA SER A 158 -13.14 -7.98 -9.48
C SER A 158 -12.03 -8.61 -8.66
N ILE A 159 -10.86 -8.76 -9.27
CA ILE A 159 -9.62 -8.79 -8.51
C ILE A 159 -8.90 -7.49 -8.82
N VAL A 160 -9.25 -6.47 -8.03
CA VAL A 160 -8.37 -5.35 -7.76
C VAL A 160 -7.23 -5.92 -6.92
N VAL A 161 -6.02 -5.93 -7.47
CA VAL A 161 -4.83 -6.16 -6.64
C VAL A 161 -4.67 -4.89 -5.80
N HIS A 162 -4.93 -5.00 -4.49
CA HIS A 162 -4.82 -3.91 -3.52
C HIS A 162 -3.37 -3.52 -3.22
#